data_AF-A0A6P2YC25-F1
#
_entry.id   AF-A0A6P2YC25-F1
#
_cell.length_a   1.000
_cell.length_b   1.000
_cell.length_c   1.000
_cell.angle_alpha   90.00
_cell.angle_beta   90.00
_cell.angle_gamma   90.00
#
_symmetry.space_group_name_H-M   'P 1'
#
loop_
_entity.id
_entity.type
_entity.pdbx_description
1 polymer ?
#
loop_
_entity_poly.entity_id
_entity_poly.type
_entity_poly.pdbx_seq_one_letter_code
_entity_poly.pdbx_strand_id
1 'polypeptide(L)'
;MRRFFGTVGFGLAGVASVVIWTLIDGYLCSVFSSLCVPRVGECGGGVDACAITPQSTIKLFSYVFGPMILFAALGFYLFARRRPPLVIAGYLVGVVAAHWLLAFLSVRIMHI
;
A
#
# COMPACT_ATOMS: atom_id res chain seq x y z
N MET A 1 -18.43 19.95 4.51
CA MET A 1 -18.65 18.52 4.85
C MET A 1 -18.29 17.55 3.73
N ARG A 2 -18.72 17.73 2.46
CA ARG A 2 -18.41 16.77 1.36
C ARG A 2 -16.92 16.45 1.15
N ARG A 3 -16.03 17.45 1.32
CA ARG A 3 -14.57 17.28 1.23
C ARG A 3 -14.05 16.37 2.35
N PHE A 4 -14.54 16.59 3.58
CA PHE A 4 -14.17 15.79 4.74
C PHE A 4 -14.57 14.32 4.56
N PHE A 5 -15.82 14.06 4.12
CA PHE A 5 -16.26 12.69 3.82
C PHE A 5 -15.44 12.04 2.71
N GLY A 6 -15.10 12.78 1.65
CA GLY A 6 -14.24 12.28 0.56
C GLY A 6 -12.84 11.92 1.04
N THR A 7 -12.21 12.78 1.83
CA THR A 7 -10.87 12.56 2.41
C THR A 7 -10.86 11.37 3.36
N VAL A 8 -11.81 11.31 4.29
CA VAL A 8 -11.90 10.20 5.26
C VAL A 8 -12.22 8.89 4.54
N GLY A 9 -13.17 8.89 3.60
CA GLY A 9 -13.54 7.70 2.83
C GLY A 9 -12.38 7.15 2.00
N PHE A 10 -11.65 8.02 1.29
CA PHE A 10 -10.46 7.58 0.56
C PHE A 10 -9.32 7.17 1.50
N GLY A 11 -9.13 7.87 2.63
CA GLY A 11 -8.14 7.48 3.63
C GLY A 11 -8.39 6.06 4.16
N LEU A 12 -9.65 5.75 4.49
CA LEU A 12 -10.06 4.39 4.89
C LEU A 12 -9.87 3.36 3.77
N ALA A 13 -10.16 3.74 2.52
CA ALA A 13 -9.87 2.88 1.37
C ALA A 13 -8.36 2.64 1.19
N GLY A 14 -7.51 3.63 1.53
CA GLY A 14 -6.06 3.48 1.61
C GLY A 14 -5.64 2.47 2.67
N VAL A 15 -6.21 2.53 3.88
CA VAL A 15 -6.01 1.51 4.93
C VAL A 15 -6.34 0.13 4.39
N ALA A 16 -7.55 -0.02 3.84
CA ALA A 16 -8.05 -1.29 3.35
C ALA A 16 -7.18 -1.82 2.20
N SER A 17 -6.73 -0.94 1.30
CA SER A 17 -5.85 -1.32 0.19
C SER A 17 -4.50 -1.85 0.66
N VAL A 18 -3.90 -1.27 1.70
CA VAL A 18 -2.66 -1.77 2.32
C VAL A 18 -2.90 -3.11 3.01
N VAL A 19 -3.95 -3.24 3.82
CA VAL A 19 -4.26 -4.49 4.53
C VAL A 19 -4.57 -5.63 3.57
N ILE A 20 -5.36 -5.37 2.52
CA ILE A 20 -5.66 -6.39 1.52
C ILE A 20 -4.38 -6.77 0.76
N TRP A 21 -3.53 -5.80 0.45
CA TRP A 21 -2.25 -6.10 -0.19
C TRP A 21 -1.36 -6.99 0.67
N THR A 22 -1.22 -6.74 1.98
CA THR A 22 -0.39 -7.58 2.85
C THR A 22 -0.93 -9.01 2.96
N LEU A 23 -2.25 -9.19 2.92
CA LEU A 23 -2.87 -10.52 2.87
C LEU A 23 -2.59 -11.24 1.53
N ILE A 24 -2.71 -10.52 0.41
CA ILE A 24 -2.39 -11.06 -0.92
C ILE A 24 -0.91 -11.46 -0.97
N ASP A 25 -0.02 -10.60 -0.49
CA ASP A 25 1.41 -10.85 -0.47
C ASP A 25 1.75 -12.06 0.41
N GLY A 26 1.17 -12.16 1.62
CA GLY A 26 1.33 -13.30 2.50
C GLY A 26 0.83 -14.62 1.89
N TYR A 27 -0.30 -14.58 1.19
CA TYR A 27 -0.81 -15.75 0.44
C TYR A 27 0.10 -16.12 -0.74
N LEU A 28 0.58 -15.14 -1.50
CA LEU A 28 1.53 -15.39 -2.58
C LEU A 28 2.83 -16.00 -2.04
N CYS A 29 3.28 -15.58 -0.85
CA CYS A 29 4.46 -16.14 -0.19
C CYS A 29 4.25 -17.57 0.31
N SER A 30 3.06 -17.92 0.79
CA SER A 30 2.78 -19.28 1.24
C SER A 30 2.71 -20.27 0.07
N VAL A 31 2.25 -19.82 -1.10
CA VAL A 31 2.17 -20.65 -2.32
C VAL A 31 3.49 -20.68 -3.09
N PHE A 32 4.20 -19.54 -3.16
CA PHE A 32 5.44 -19.37 -3.93
C PHE A 32 6.58 -18.86 -3.06
N SER A 33 7.11 -19.73 -2.20
CA SER A 33 8.19 -19.40 -1.25
C SER A 33 9.48 -18.89 -1.89
N SER A 34 9.74 -19.23 -3.15
CA SER A 34 10.92 -18.78 -3.91
C SER A 34 10.87 -17.30 -4.32
N LEU A 35 9.67 -16.70 -4.32
CA LEU A 35 9.45 -15.32 -4.76
C LEU A 35 9.43 -14.32 -3.60
N CYS A 36 9.60 -14.76 -2.36
CA CYS A 36 9.48 -13.90 -1.19
C CYS A 36 10.81 -13.40 -0.63
N VAL A 37 10.74 -12.16 -0.14
CA VAL A 37 11.83 -11.38 0.43
C VAL A 37 11.41 -10.96 1.85
N PRO A 38 12.26 -11.13 2.87
CA PRO A 38 13.55 -11.83 2.81
C PRO A 38 13.35 -13.32 2.54
N ARG A 39 14.29 -13.92 1.80
CA ARG A 39 14.27 -15.37 1.55
C ARG A 39 14.39 -16.10 2.88
N VAL A 40 13.80 -17.29 2.94
CA VAL A 40 13.90 -18.17 4.11
C VAL A 40 15.39 -18.41 4.41
N GLY A 41 15.87 -17.90 5.55
CA GLY A 41 17.28 -18.00 5.97
C GLY A 41 18.14 -16.74 5.78
N GLU A 42 17.72 -15.72 5.03
CA GLU A 42 18.51 -14.48 4.83
C GLU A 42 18.73 -13.70 6.14
N CYS A 43 17.74 -13.70 7.04
CA CYS A 43 17.84 -13.05 8.34
C CYS A 43 18.33 -13.99 9.46
N GLY A 44 18.75 -15.24 9.16
CA GLY A 44 19.33 -16.17 10.16
C GLY A 44 18.41 -16.66 11.31
N GLY A 45 17.20 -16.11 11.44
CA GLY A 45 16.26 -16.47 12.52
C GLY A 45 14.82 -15.98 12.31
N GLY A 46 14.45 -15.62 11.07
CA GLY A 46 13.18 -14.98 10.75
C GLY A 46 13.29 -13.46 10.64
N VAL A 47 12.19 -12.80 10.32
CA VAL A 47 12.14 -11.34 10.03
C VAL A 47 12.60 -10.51 11.25
N ASP A 48 12.42 -11.04 12.45
CA ASP A 48 12.79 -10.40 13.73
C ASP A 48 14.30 -10.37 13.98
N ALA A 49 15.07 -11.18 13.25
CA ALA A 49 16.53 -11.24 13.36
C ALA A 49 17.24 -10.30 12.37
N CYS A 50 16.49 -9.63 11.48
CA CYS A 50 17.04 -8.65 10.56
C CYS A 50 17.30 -7.30 11.26
N ALA A 51 18.45 -6.68 10.98
CA ALA A 51 18.87 -5.44 11.64
C ALA A 51 17.88 -4.29 11.37
N ILE A 52 17.25 -3.79 12.43
CA ILE A 52 16.39 -2.60 12.39
C ILE A 52 17.29 -1.38 12.21
N THR A 53 17.41 -0.92 10.97
CA THR A 53 18.11 0.31 10.62
C THR A 53 17.14 1.47 10.48
N PRO A 54 17.57 2.73 10.70
CA PRO A 54 16.72 3.91 10.45
C PRO A 54 16.12 3.92 9.03
N GLN A 55 16.89 3.42 8.05
CA GLN A 55 16.44 3.30 6.66
C GLN A 55 15.33 2.25 6.48
N SER A 56 15.40 1.11 7.16
CA SER A 56 14.32 0.11 7.17
C SER A 56 13.04 0.65 7.82
N THR A 57 13.15 1.44 8.89
CA THR A 57 12.01 2.08 9.54
C THR A 57 11.35 3.12 8.63
N ILE A 58 12.14 3.94 7.93
CA ILE A 58 11.62 4.92 6.96
C ILE A 58 10.92 4.23 5.79
N LYS A 59 11.48 3.14 5.28
CA LYS A 59 10.83 2.32 4.23
C LYS A 59 9.50 1.77 4.71
N LEU A 60 9.45 1.16 5.90
CA LEU A 60 8.21 0.62 6.47
C LEU A 60 7.17 1.73 6.67
N PHE A 61 7.58 2.87 7.23
CA PHE A 61 6.69 4.00 7.45
C PHE A 61 6.13 4.54 6.13
N SER A 62 6.98 4.75 5.13
CA SER A 62 6.54 5.24 3.81
C SER A 62 5.66 4.23 3.08
N TYR A 63 5.92 2.94 3.23
CA TYR A 63 5.10 1.87 2.68
C TYR A 63 3.70 1.81 3.30
N VAL A 64 3.59 1.96 4.62
CA VAL A 64 2.30 1.92 5.33
C VAL A 64 1.53 3.22 5.15
N PHE A 65 2.15 4.37 5.43
CA PHE A 65 1.46 5.65 5.49
C PHE A 65 1.41 6.38 4.14
N GLY A 66 2.34 6.11 3.22
CA GLY A 66 2.39 6.73 1.90
C GLY A 66 1.09 6.54 1.11
N PRO A 67 0.61 5.29 0.92
CA PRO A 67 -0.67 5.03 0.25
C PRO A 67 -1.84 5.74 0.93
N MET A 68 -1.89 5.76 2.27
CA MET A 68 -2.97 6.41 3.02
C MET A 68 -3.04 7.91 2.75
N ILE A 69 -1.89 8.59 2.81
CA ILE A 69 -1.78 10.03 2.57
C ILE A 69 -2.15 10.34 1.11
N LEU A 70 -1.66 9.55 0.15
CA LEU A 70 -1.95 9.72 -1.27
C LEU A 70 -3.45 9.54 -1.58
N PHE A 71 -4.07 8.51 -1.01
CA PHE A 71 -5.50 8.29 -1.18
C PHE A 71 -6.31 9.43 -0.56
N ALA A 72 -5.99 9.83 0.68
CA ALA A 72 -6.68 10.92 1.36
C ALA A 72 -6.56 12.26 0.59
N ALA A 73 -5.38 12.58 0.07
CA ALA A 73 -5.13 13.76 -0.75
C ALA A 73 -5.93 13.71 -2.06
N LEU A 74 -6.00 12.55 -2.72
CA LEU A 74 -6.80 12.35 -3.92
C LEU A 74 -8.30 12.52 -3.65
N GLY A 75 -8.80 11.93 -2.56
CA GLY A 75 -10.18 12.09 -2.10
C GLY A 75 -10.53 13.55 -1.81
N PHE A 76 -9.64 14.28 -1.13
CA PHE A 76 -9.81 15.72 -0.89
C PHE A 76 -9.95 16.48 -2.21
N TYR A 77 -9.04 16.25 -3.16
CA TYR A 77 -8.98 16.94 -4.44
C TYR A 77 -10.22 16.68 -5.31
N LEU A 78 -10.63 15.42 -5.45
CA LEU A 78 -11.77 15.04 -6.30
C LEU A 78 -13.10 15.61 -5.77
N PHE A 79 -13.28 15.57 -4.44
CA PHE A 79 -14.47 16.13 -3.80
C PHE A 79 -14.43 17.67 -3.71
N ALA A 80 -13.24 18.28 -3.67
CA ALA A 80 -13.09 19.73 -3.78
C ALA A 80 -13.53 20.27 -5.14
N ARG A 81 -13.25 19.51 -6.22
CA ARG A 81 -13.66 19.83 -7.61
C ARG A 81 -15.07 19.37 -7.97
N ARG A 82 -15.83 18.83 -7.00
CA ARG A 82 -17.20 18.31 -7.19
C ARG A 82 -17.33 17.32 -8.36
N ARG A 83 -16.31 16.47 -8.59
CA ARG A 83 -16.32 15.49 -9.68
C ARG A 83 -17.55 14.56 -9.60
N PRO A 84 -18.06 14.07 -10.75
CA PRO A 84 -19.19 13.15 -10.77
C PRO A 84 -18.81 11.81 -10.11
N PRO A 85 -19.78 11.10 -9.51
CA PRO A 85 -19.51 9.89 -8.72
C PRO A 85 -18.82 8.79 -9.53
N LEU A 86 -19.16 8.64 -10.81
CA LEU A 86 -18.54 7.65 -11.70
C LEU A 86 -17.05 7.92 -11.93
N VAL A 87 -16.66 9.20 -12.02
CA VAL A 87 -15.24 9.60 -12.10
C VAL A 87 -14.53 9.32 -10.79
N ILE A 88 -15.17 9.59 -9.64
CA ILE A 88 -14.60 9.30 -8.32
C ILE A 88 -14.35 7.79 -8.15
N ALA A 89 -15.31 6.95 -8.54
CA ALA A 89 -15.17 5.50 -8.51
C ALA A 89 -14.03 5.03 -9.44
N GLY A 90 -13.94 5.57 -10.65
CA GLY A 90 -12.84 5.28 -11.58
C GLY A 90 -11.46 5.61 -10.99
N TYR A 91 -11.32 6.78 -10.36
CA TYR A 91 -10.08 7.16 -9.67
C TYR A 91 -9.76 6.25 -8.48
N LEU A 92 -10.78 5.82 -7.73
CA LEU A 92 -10.57 4.91 -6.60
C LEU A 92 -10.05 3.54 -7.07
N VAL A 93 -10.66 2.97 -8.11
CA VAL A 93 -10.19 1.71 -8.70
C VAL A 93 -8.79 1.89 -9.28
N GLY A 94 -8.56 2.98 -10.01
CA GLY A 94 -7.25 3.27 -10.61
C GLY A 94 -6.13 3.43 -9.59
N VAL A 95 -6.37 4.13 -8.47
CA VAL A 95 -5.35 4.32 -7.43
C VAL A 95 -5.08 3.03 -6.65
N VAL A 96 -6.09 2.18 -6.42
CA VAL A 96 -5.90 0.85 -5.84
C VAL A 96 -5.08 -0.05 -6.75
N ALA A 97 -5.41 -0.10 -8.04
CA ALA A 97 -4.66 -0.88 -9.02
C ALA A 97 -3.20 -0.40 -9.14
N ALA A 98 -2.99 0.92 -9.22
CA ALA A 98 -1.66 1.50 -9.25
C ALA A 98 -0.86 1.20 -7.97
N HIS A 99 -1.51 1.29 -6.80
CA HIS A 99 -0.88 0.95 -5.52
C HIS A 99 -0.44 -0.52 -5.49
N TRP A 100 -1.31 -1.46 -5.84
CA TRP A 100 -0.98 -2.88 -5.84
C TRP A 100 0.10 -3.23 -6.86
N LEU A 101 0.06 -2.64 -8.07
CA LEU A 101 1.11 -2.82 -9.06
C LEU A 101 2.45 -2.29 -8.55
N LEU A 102 2.48 -1.08 -7.99
CA LEU A 102 3.70 -0.50 -7.42
C LEU A 102 4.23 -1.32 -6.25
N ALA A 103 3.35 -1.80 -5.37
CA ALA A 103 3.73 -2.66 -4.25
C ALA A 103 4.32 -3.99 -4.76
N PHE A 104 3.68 -4.63 -5.76
CA PHE A 104 4.21 -5.82 -6.40
C PHE A 104 5.61 -5.59 -6.98
N LEU A 105 5.77 -4.53 -7.77
CA LEU A 105 7.06 -4.18 -8.40
C LEU A 105 8.13 -3.88 -7.34
N SER A 106 7.77 -3.17 -6.27
CA SER A 106 8.70 -2.80 -5.20
C SER A 106 9.23 -4.02 -4.45
N VAL A 107 8.34 -4.93 -4.06
CA VAL A 107 8.73 -6.12 -3.29
C VAL A 107 9.42 -7.15 -4.19
N ARG A 108 8.93 -7.38 -5.41
CA ARG A 108 9.38 -8.49 -6.26
C ARG A 108 10.51 -8.15 -7.23
N ILE A 109 10.59 -6.91 -7.73
CA ILE A 109 11.63 -6.51 -8.71
C ILE A 109 12.75 -5.74 -8.01
N MET A 110 12.38 -4.79 -7.16
CA MET A 110 13.35 -3.89 -6.54
C MET A 110 13.94 -4.44 -5.24
N HIS A 111 13.39 -5.54 -4.69
CA HIS A 111 13.79 -6.15 -3.41
C HIS A 111 13.90 -5.10 -2.27
N ILE A 112 12.98 -4.13 -2.25
CA ILE A 112 12.96 -3.01 -1.30
C ILE A 112 12.28 -3.41 -0.01
#